data_AF-A0A223S0B6-F1
#
_entry.id   AF-A0A223S0B6-F1
#
_cell.length_a   1.000
_cell.length_b   1.000
_cell.length_c   1.000
_cell.angle_alpha   90.00
_cell.angle_beta   90.00
_cell.angle_gamma   90.00
#
_symmetry.space_group_name_H-M   'P 1'
#
loop_
_entity.id
_entity.type
_entity.pdbx_description
1 polymer ?
#
loop_
_entity_poly.entity_id
_entity_poly.type
_entity_poly.pdbx_seq_one_letter_code
_entity_poly.pdbx_strand_id
1 'polypeptide(L)'
;MTSDDHIRRAAADGVRMVPPEAWTPQLALDVIRENRRRHAATGRPQEPLLDHYASVMARELPRTVDVDEDDMVKVLPAVSSMLGSVVYGVRASGAAVSVIAGYAADDIDQRKRAS
;
A
#
# COMPACT_ATOMS: atom_id res chain seq x y z
N MET A 1 -1.88 -16.14 -13.14
CA MET A 1 -2.82 -15.46 -12.26
C MET A 1 -2.89 -14.02 -12.72
N THR A 2 -4.07 -13.57 -13.14
CA THR A 2 -4.27 -12.24 -13.75
C THR A 2 -4.52 -11.17 -12.69
N SER A 3 -4.48 -9.88 -13.06
CA SER A 3 -4.84 -8.78 -12.16
C SER A 3 -6.27 -8.94 -11.59
N ASP A 4 -7.19 -9.45 -12.41
CA ASP A 4 -8.58 -9.72 -12.03
C ASP A 4 -8.72 -10.79 -10.94
N ASP A 5 -7.82 -11.79 -10.92
CA ASP A 5 -7.81 -12.82 -9.87
C ASP A 5 -7.46 -12.21 -8.51
N HIS A 6 -6.52 -11.26 -8.48
CA HIS A 6 -6.13 -10.56 -7.25
C HIS A 6 -7.27 -9.68 -6.74
N ILE A 7 -7.92 -8.94 -7.64
CA ILE A 7 -9.04 -8.05 -7.29
C ILE A 7 -10.20 -8.84 -6.71
N ARG A 8 -10.58 -9.96 -7.34
CA ARG A 8 -11.66 -10.84 -6.82
C ARG A 8 -11.32 -11.41 -5.45
N ARG A 9 -10.07 -11.79 -5.22
CA ARG A 9 -9.64 -12.35 -3.94
C ARG A 9 -9.63 -11.30 -2.84
N ALA A 10 -9.10 -10.11 -3.11
CA ALA A 10 -9.15 -9.00 -2.16
C ALA A 10 -10.60 -8.66 -1.80
N ALA A 11 -11.51 -8.65 -2.78
CA ALA A 11 -12.93 -8.42 -2.54
C ALA A 11 -13.57 -9.47 -1.62
N ALA A 12 -13.19 -10.75 -1.75
CA ALA A 12 -13.63 -11.81 -0.84
C ALA A 12 -13.18 -11.60 0.61
N ASP A 13 -12.04 -10.94 0.80
CA ASP A 13 -11.51 -10.55 2.12
C ASP A 13 -12.04 -9.18 2.59
N GLY A 14 -13.00 -8.58 1.87
CA GLY A 14 -13.61 -7.29 2.19
C GLY A 14 -12.79 -6.06 1.74
N VAL A 15 -11.68 -6.28 1.03
CA VAL A 15 -10.76 -5.24 0.57
C VAL A 15 -11.07 -4.85 -0.86
N ARG A 16 -11.26 -3.55 -1.09
CA ARG A 16 -11.38 -2.98 -2.43
C ARG A 16 -10.00 -2.62 -2.95
N MET A 17 -9.72 -2.97 -4.20
CA MET A 17 -8.50 -2.59 -4.91
C MET A 17 -8.84 -1.65 -6.06
N VAL A 18 -7.84 -0.86 -6.49
CA VAL A 18 -7.93 -0.03 -7.70
C VAL A 18 -7.39 -0.84 -8.88
N PRO A 19 -8.17 -1.05 -9.94
CA PRO A 19 -7.65 -1.66 -11.16
C PRO A 19 -6.52 -0.81 -11.76
N PRO A 20 -5.44 -1.42 -12.28
CA PRO A 20 -4.30 -0.68 -12.85
C PRO A 20 -4.71 0.37 -13.89
N GLU A 21 -5.67 0.04 -14.75
CA GLU A 21 -6.18 0.90 -15.82
C GLU A 21 -7.01 2.08 -15.34
N ALA A 22 -7.53 2.01 -14.11
CA ALA A 22 -8.32 3.08 -13.49
C ALA A 22 -7.50 3.91 -12.50
N TRP A 23 -6.20 3.61 -12.34
CA TRP A 23 -5.41 4.18 -11.26
C TRP A 23 -5.27 5.69 -11.38
N THR A 24 -5.63 6.39 -10.31
CA THR A 24 -5.29 7.80 -10.07
C THR A 24 -4.96 7.96 -8.58
N PRO A 25 -4.14 8.96 -8.20
CA PRO A 25 -3.84 9.20 -6.78
C PRO A 25 -5.11 9.41 -5.95
N GLN A 26 -6.08 10.17 -6.48
CA GLN A 26 -7.32 10.47 -5.78
C GLN A 26 -8.20 9.21 -5.60
N LEU A 27 -8.36 8.39 -6.65
CA LEU A 27 -9.12 7.15 -6.56
C LEU A 27 -8.46 6.17 -5.56
N ALA A 28 -7.13 6.07 -5.56
CA ALA A 28 -6.41 5.23 -4.61
C ALA A 28 -6.67 5.67 -3.16
N LEU A 29 -6.61 6.97 -2.89
CA LEU A 29 -6.94 7.50 -1.56
C LEU A 29 -8.39 7.22 -1.16
N ASP A 30 -9.34 7.39 -2.08
CA ASP A 30 -10.76 7.13 -1.80
C ASP A 30 -11.03 5.65 -1.50
N VAL A 31 -10.37 4.74 -2.20
CA VAL A 31 -10.41 3.30 -1.92
C VAL A 31 -9.76 2.97 -0.57
N ILE A 32 -8.61 3.57 -0.24
CA ILE A 32 -7.95 3.37 1.07
C ILE A 32 -8.84 3.86 2.21
N ARG A 33 -9.47 5.04 2.06
CA ARG A 33 -10.42 5.59 3.03
C ARG A 33 -11.61 4.68 3.24
N GLU A 34 -12.17 4.14 2.16
CA GLU A 34 -13.27 3.18 2.23
C GLU A 34 -12.86 1.88 2.92
N ASN A 35 -11.69 1.31 2.59
CA ASN A 35 -11.17 0.12 3.25
C ASN A 35 -10.97 0.35 4.75
N ARG A 36 -10.38 1.49 5.15
CA ARG A 36 -10.21 1.87 6.56
C ARG A 36 -11.56 1.96 7.29
N ARG A 37 -12.59 2.55 6.68
CA ARG A 37 -13.96 2.60 7.23
C ARG A 37 -14.56 1.20 7.41
N ARG A 38 -14.46 0.35 6.39
CA ARG A 38 -14.98 -1.03 6.44
C ARG A 38 -14.30 -1.86 7.50
N HIS A 39 -12.97 -1.75 7.59
CA HIS A 39 -12.18 -2.46 8.58
C HIS A 39 -12.52 -2.01 10.00
N ALA A 40 -12.64 -0.70 10.25
CA ALA A 40 -13.08 -0.18 11.54
C ALA A 40 -14.46 -0.73 11.94
N ALA A 41 -15.39 -0.90 10.99
CA ALA A 41 -16.71 -1.47 11.23
C ALA A 41 -16.69 -2.98 11.58
N THR A 42 -15.59 -3.70 11.31
CA THR A 42 -15.49 -5.13 11.66
C THR A 42 -15.27 -5.40 13.15
N GLY A 43 -14.88 -4.40 13.93
CA GLY A 43 -14.58 -4.56 15.37
C GLY A 43 -13.38 -5.45 15.67
N ARG A 44 -12.52 -5.71 14.68
CA ARG A 44 -11.33 -6.56 14.82
C ARG A 44 -10.32 -5.94 15.81
N PRO A 45 -9.77 -6.71 16.78
CA PRO A 45 -8.88 -6.18 17.82
C PRO A 45 -7.61 -5.51 17.31
N GLN A 46 -7.13 -5.89 16.12
CA GLN A 46 -5.93 -5.33 15.51
C GLN A 46 -6.13 -3.96 14.86
N GLU A 47 -7.36 -3.55 14.54
CA GLU A 47 -7.61 -2.31 13.79
C GLU A 47 -7.12 -1.06 14.52
N PRO A 48 -7.35 -0.87 15.84
CA PRO A 48 -6.79 0.26 16.57
C PRO A 48 -5.25 0.30 16.55
N LEU A 49 -4.61 -0.88 16.56
CA LEU A 49 -3.15 -0.98 16.52
C LEU A 49 -2.61 -0.60 15.14
N LEU A 50 -3.25 -1.05 14.06
CA LEU A 50 -2.91 -0.66 12.68
C LEU A 50 -3.08 0.86 12.48
N ASP A 51 -4.17 1.43 13.01
CA ASP A 51 -4.45 2.86 12.96
C ASP A 51 -3.39 3.70 13.69
N HIS A 52 -2.96 3.21 14.86
CA HIS A 52 -1.88 3.81 15.63
C HIS A 52 -0.57 3.83 14.84
N TYR A 53 -0.15 2.68 14.28
CA TYR A 53 1.08 2.61 13.48
C TYR A 53 1.01 3.47 12.22
N ALA A 54 -0.14 3.50 11.53
CA ALA A 54 -0.34 4.39 10.38
C ALA A 54 -0.15 5.87 10.77
N SER A 55 -0.68 6.27 11.92
CA SER A 55 -0.55 7.64 12.43
C SER A 55 0.89 7.98 12.85
N VAL A 56 1.62 7.02 13.43
CA VAL A 56 3.05 7.18 13.72
C VAL A 56 3.84 7.36 12.42
N MET A 57 3.63 6.49 11.42
CA MET A 57 4.33 6.59 10.13
C MET A 57 4.05 7.91 9.42
N ALA A 58 2.79 8.35 9.35
CA ALA A 58 2.42 9.62 8.71
C ALA A 58 3.12 10.83 9.35
N ARG A 59 3.40 10.76 10.66
CA ARG A 59 4.08 11.83 11.40
C ARG A 59 5.61 11.77 11.29
N GLU A 60 6.19 10.57 11.29
CA GLU A 60 7.65 10.41 11.33
C GLU A 60 8.28 10.36 9.94
N LEU A 61 7.58 9.85 8.91
CA LEU A 61 8.15 9.73 7.56
C LEU A 61 8.62 11.08 7.01
N PRO A 62 7.82 12.16 7.00
CA PRO A 62 8.26 13.47 6.48
C PRO A 62 9.45 14.07 7.22
N ARG A 63 9.69 13.64 8.47
CA ARG A 63 10.85 14.08 9.28
C ARG A 63 12.09 13.25 9.04
N THR A 64 11.90 12.01 8.58
CA THR A 64 12.98 11.02 8.44
C THR A 64 13.57 11.06 7.03
N VAL A 65 12.73 11.28 6.03
CA VAL A 65 13.15 11.34 4.62
C VAL A 65 12.94 12.73 4.06
N ASP A 66 13.89 13.19 3.25
CA ASP A 66 13.82 14.47 2.53
C ASP A 66 12.88 14.35 1.31
N VAL A 67 11.59 14.12 1.60
CA VAL A 67 10.52 13.97 0.61
C VAL A 67 9.32 14.78 1.11
N ASP A 68 8.78 15.63 0.26
CA ASP A 68 7.62 16.46 0.60
C ASP A 68 6.36 15.62 0.84
N GLU A 69 5.50 16.09 1.75
CA GLU A 69 4.23 15.41 2.07
C GLU A 69 3.36 15.22 0.82
N ASP A 70 3.36 16.19 -0.09
CA ASP A 70 2.64 16.16 -1.37
C ASP A 70 3.11 15.01 -2.29
N ASP A 71 4.37 14.61 -2.21
CA ASP A 71 4.89 13.47 -2.96
C ASP A 71 4.63 12.15 -2.22
N MET A 72 4.67 12.16 -0.89
CA MET A 72 4.30 10.99 -0.09
C MET A 72 2.86 10.55 -0.32
N VAL A 73 1.91 11.50 -0.40
CA VAL A 73 0.50 11.18 -0.67
C VAL A 73 0.26 10.61 -2.07
N LYS A 74 1.23 10.73 -3.00
CA LYS A 74 1.19 10.08 -4.32
C LYS A 74 1.85 8.70 -4.26
N VAL A 75 3.02 8.59 -3.62
CA VAL A 75 3.83 7.37 -3.60
C VAL A 75 3.25 6.31 -2.67
N LEU A 76 2.82 6.66 -1.46
CA LEU A 76 2.32 5.70 -0.48
C LEU A 76 1.09 4.92 -0.98
N PRO A 77 0.06 5.55 -1.60
CA PRO A 77 -1.04 4.80 -2.18
C PRO A 77 -0.63 3.90 -3.35
N ALA A 78 0.33 4.33 -4.17
CA ALA A 78 0.87 3.51 -5.26
C ALA A 78 1.57 2.25 -4.73
N VAL A 79 2.47 2.42 -3.75
CA VAL A 79 3.18 1.33 -3.09
C VAL A 79 2.20 0.39 -2.39
N SER A 80 1.21 0.92 -1.66
CA SER A 80 0.17 0.11 -1.02
C SER A 80 -0.62 -0.73 -2.04
N SER A 81 -0.95 -0.17 -3.19
CA SER A 81 -1.68 -0.88 -4.26
C SER A 81 -0.84 -2.01 -4.88
N MET A 82 0.44 -1.74 -5.13
CA MET A 82 1.39 -2.74 -5.65
C MET A 82 1.63 -3.87 -4.65
N LEU A 83 1.93 -3.55 -3.40
CA LEU A 83 2.17 -4.54 -2.36
C LEU A 83 0.91 -5.31 -1.98
N GLY A 84 -0.26 -4.67 -1.98
CA GLY A 84 -1.54 -5.36 -1.82
C GLY A 84 -1.73 -6.44 -2.89
N SER A 85 -1.41 -6.13 -4.15
CA SER A 85 -1.48 -7.11 -5.24
C SER A 85 -0.55 -8.31 -5.01
N VAL A 86 0.63 -8.08 -4.45
CA VAL A 86 1.58 -9.13 -4.07
C VAL A 86 1.02 -9.97 -2.91
N VAL A 87 0.55 -9.34 -1.84
CA VAL A 87 0.01 -10.03 -0.65
C VAL A 87 -1.17 -10.92 -1.04
N TYR A 88 -2.13 -10.40 -1.81
CA TYR A 88 -3.30 -11.18 -2.23
C TYR A 88 -2.98 -12.18 -3.35
N GLY A 89 -2.04 -11.85 -4.24
CA GLY A 89 -1.60 -12.73 -5.31
C GLY A 89 -0.81 -13.92 -4.78
N VAL A 90 0.38 -13.67 -4.23
CA VAL A 90 1.34 -14.72 -3.87
C VAL A 90 1.26 -15.16 -2.40
N ARG A 91 0.29 -14.65 -1.63
CA ARG A 91 0.17 -14.89 -0.17
C ARG A 91 1.46 -14.54 0.58
N ALA A 92 2.09 -13.44 0.18
CA ALA A 92 3.33 -12.97 0.81
C ALA A 92 3.11 -12.69 2.30
N SER A 93 4.06 -13.12 3.14
CA SER A 93 4.12 -12.71 4.54
C SER A 93 4.55 -11.25 4.66
N GLY A 94 4.32 -10.62 5.82
CA GLY A 94 4.82 -9.27 6.08
C GLY A 94 6.34 -9.13 5.90
N ALA A 95 7.11 -10.19 6.19
CA ALA A 95 8.55 -10.23 5.94
C ALA A 95 8.87 -10.17 4.44
N ALA A 96 8.12 -10.90 3.60
CA ALA A 96 8.31 -10.86 2.15
C ALA A 96 7.96 -9.48 1.56
N VAL A 97 6.94 -8.79 2.11
CA VAL A 97 6.60 -7.41 1.72
C VAL A 97 7.77 -6.45 1.98
N SER A 98 8.43 -6.58 3.13
CA SER A 98 9.61 -5.77 3.47
C SER A 98 10.78 -6.01 2.52
N VAL A 99 11.07 -7.27 2.19
CA VAL A 99 12.12 -7.64 1.23
C VAL A 99 11.85 -7.04 -0.16
N ILE A 100 10.60 -7.12 -0.63
CA ILE A 100 10.21 -6.57 -1.93
C ILE A 100 10.39 -5.05 -1.99
N ALA A 101 10.00 -4.34 -0.93
CA ALA A 101 10.25 -2.90 -0.84
C ALA A 101 11.76 -2.57 -0.87
N GLY A 102 12.59 -3.38 -0.20
CA GLY A 102 14.05 -3.25 -0.22
C GLY A 102 14.66 -3.46 -1.61
N TYR A 103 14.22 -4.50 -2.33
CA TYR A 103 14.69 -4.75 -3.70
C TYR A 103 14.25 -3.66 -4.67
N ALA A 104 13.02 -3.17 -4.55
CA ALA A 104 12.55 -2.05 -5.37
C ALA A 104 13.40 -0.78 -5.14
N ALA A 105 13.84 -0.53 -3.91
CA ALA A 105 14.71 0.61 -3.60
C ALA A 105 16.11 0.47 -4.23
N ASP A 106 16.73 -0.71 -4.13
CA ASP A 106 18.03 -1.03 -4.75
C ASP A 106 17.97 -0.85 -6.29
N ASP A 107 16.94 -1.41 -6.92
CA ASP A 107 16.68 -1.26 -8.36
C ASP A 107 16.59 0.21 -8.81
N ILE A 108 15.92 1.06 -8.03
CA ILE A 108 15.76 2.49 -8.35
C ILE A 108 17.11 3.22 -8.21
N ASP A 109 17.88 2.94 -7.15
CA ASP A 109 19.21 3.52 -6.94
C ASP A 109 20.18 3.13 -8.08
N GLN A 110 20.19 1.85 -8.46
CA GLN A 110 21.00 1.36 -9.57
C GLN A 110 20.68 2.07 -10.89
N ARG A 111 19.39 2.25 -11.22
CA ARG A 111 18.97 2.96 -12.44
C ARG A 111 19.38 4.43 -12.42
N LYS A 112 19.29 5.09 -11.25
CA LYS A 112 19.73 6.48 -11.09
C LYS A 112 21.23 6.64 -11.31
N ARG A 113 22.05 5.69 -10.85
CA ARG A 113 23.51 5.73 -11.05
C ARG A 113 23.95 5.44 -12.49
N ALA A 114 23.10 4.79 -13.26
CA ALA A 114 23.34 4.47 -14.67
C ALA A 114 22.89 5.58 -15.65
N SER A 115 22.24 6.63 -15.15
CA SER A 115 21.74 7.79 -15.92
C SER A 115 22.65 8.99 -15.76
#